data_AF-A0A4Y3PIP1-F1
#
_entry.id   AF-A0A4Y3PIP1-F1
#
_cell.length_a   1.000
_cell.length_b   1.000
_cell.length_c   1.000
_cell.angle_alpha   90.00
_cell.angle_beta   90.00
_cell.angle_gamma   90.00
#
_symmetry.space_group_name_H-M   'P 1'
#
loop_
_entity.id
_entity.type
_entity.pdbx_description
1 polymer ?
#
loop_
_entity_poly.entity_id
_entity_poly.type
_entity_poly.pdbx_seq_one_letter_code
_entity_poly.pdbx_strand_id
1 'polypeptide(L)'
;MELMNAKPAQIWRLLIPQSFWMFTEEVPEDELIFHYRDHIYFVNQDGSVLALPKPACFDMLDMGTLLECLATSDDTIDFDDEGEFDYGFVLKQMGYIVPVREKREKATYQIEIFNTALPKAHATRYEMKHVDFGFALYHALMRCHELNTKTDWEYEHEVKRIVKVDAKASGKVQVNL
;
A
#
# COMPACT_ATOMS: atom_id res chain seq x y z
N MET A 1 -12.89 -7.35 20.07
CA MET A 1 -11.47 -7.72 20.11
C MET A 1 -10.70 -6.49 20.56
N GLU A 2 -9.92 -6.60 21.65
CA GLU A 2 -9.01 -5.53 22.07
C GLU A 2 -7.65 -5.75 21.39
N LEU A 3 -7.18 -4.76 20.62
CA LEU A 3 -5.91 -4.84 19.87
C LEU A 3 -4.70 -5.12 20.77
N MET A 4 -4.74 -4.65 22.03
CA MET A 4 -3.67 -4.85 23.02
C MET A 4 -3.51 -6.30 23.46
N ASN A 5 -4.51 -7.15 23.22
CA ASN A 5 -4.52 -8.56 23.58
C ASN A 5 -4.49 -9.47 22.34
N ALA A 6 -4.39 -8.88 21.14
CA ALA A 6 -4.35 -9.64 19.90
C ALA A 6 -2.95 -10.26 19.71
N LYS A 7 -2.90 -11.48 19.17
CA LYS A 7 -1.61 -12.09 18.79
C LYS A 7 -0.97 -11.28 17.66
N PRO A 8 0.37 -11.25 17.53
CA PRO A 8 1.06 -10.49 16.49
C PRO A 8 0.49 -10.70 15.09
N ALA A 9 0.37 -11.96 14.66
CA ALA A 9 -0.18 -12.28 13.34
C ALA A 9 -1.64 -11.85 13.14
N GLN A 10 -2.44 -11.72 14.21
CA GLN A 10 -3.80 -11.17 14.10
C GLN A 10 -3.78 -9.66 13.81
N ILE A 11 -2.85 -8.92 14.41
CA ILE A 11 -2.64 -7.50 14.12
C ILE A 11 -2.23 -7.33 12.66
N TRP A 12 -1.26 -8.12 12.18
CA TRP A 12 -0.83 -8.11 10.78
C TRP A 12 -1.97 -8.47 9.81
N ARG A 13 -2.82 -9.44 10.13
CA ARG A 13 -4.00 -9.77 9.30
C ARG A 13 -5.03 -8.65 9.20
N LEU A 14 -5.11 -7.74 10.18
CA LEU A 14 -5.96 -6.55 10.05
C LEU A 14 -5.37 -5.51 9.11
N LEU A 15 -4.04 -5.49 8.98
CA LEU A 15 -3.31 -4.51 8.19
C LEU A 15 -3.13 -4.98 6.74
N ILE A 16 -2.84 -6.25 6.52
CA ILE A 16 -2.47 -6.78 5.20
C ILE A 16 -3.67 -7.42 4.52
N PRO A 17 -4.03 -6.99 3.29
CA PRO A 17 -5.09 -7.63 2.51
C PRO A 17 -4.89 -9.13 2.31
N GLN A 18 -5.97 -9.91 2.39
CA GLN A 18 -5.96 -11.37 2.21
C GLN A 18 -5.37 -11.82 0.88
N SER A 19 -5.50 -11.01 -0.18
CA SER A 19 -4.94 -11.31 -1.51
C SER A 19 -3.40 -11.38 -1.53
N PHE A 20 -2.74 -10.95 -0.47
CA PHE A 20 -1.28 -11.02 -0.32
C PHE A 20 -0.82 -12.16 0.59
N TRP A 21 -1.74 -12.83 1.28
CA TRP A 21 -1.40 -13.90 2.20
C TRP A 21 -0.99 -15.15 1.41
N MET A 22 0.01 -15.86 1.92
CA MET A 22 0.55 -17.07 1.31
C MET A 22 0.31 -18.26 2.25
N PHE A 23 0.09 -19.44 1.67
CA PHE A 23 0.01 -20.72 2.40
C PHE A 23 -0.98 -20.72 3.58
N THR A 24 -2.15 -20.11 3.44
CA THR A 24 -3.12 -19.91 4.53
C THR A 24 -3.64 -21.20 5.18
N GLU A 25 -3.55 -22.32 4.49
CA GLU A 25 -3.96 -23.65 4.98
C GLU A 25 -2.83 -24.40 5.70
N GLU A 26 -1.57 -23.98 5.49
CA GLU A 26 -0.36 -24.64 6.03
C GLU A 26 0.21 -23.86 7.22
N VAL A 27 0.11 -22.53 7.18
CA VAL A 27 0.64 -21.63 8.21
C VAL A 27 -0.30 -21.59 9.43
N PRO A 28 0.21 -21.77 10.66
CA PRO A 28 -0.57 -21.66 11.89
C PRO A 28 -1.32 -20.32 12.01
N GLU A 29 -2.44 -20.32 12.74
CA GLU A 29 -3.25 -19.10 12.91
C GLU A 29 -2.49 -17.97 13.62
N ASP A 30 -1.48 -18.29 14.44
CA ASP A 30 -0.66 -17.30 15.12
C ASP A 30 0.62 -16.88 14.39
N GLU A 31 0.80 -17.36 13.16
CA GLU A 31 1.83 -16.92 12.24
C GLU A 31 1.18 -16.33 10.97
N LEU A 32 1.95 -15.60 10.17
CA LEU A 32 1.48 -15.11 8.88
C LEU A 32 2.63 -15.00 7.88
N ILE A 33 2.45 -15.58 6.70
CA ILE A 33 3.32 -15.35 5.55
C ILE A 33 2.56 -14.52 4.53
N PHE A 34 3.15 -13.44 4.04
CA PHE A 34 2.54 -12.62 3.01
C PHE A 34 3.58 -11.96 2.11
N HIS A 35 3.19 -11.64 0.87
CA HIS A 35 4.06 -10.93 -0.05
C HIS A 35 3.65 -9.46 -0.17
N TYR A 36 4.62 -8.54 -0.18
CA TYR A 36 4.33 -7.14 -0.44
C TYR A 36 5.50 -6.48 -1.18
N ARG A 37 5.19 -5.83 -2.31
CA ARG A 37 6.19 -5.28 -3.25
C ARG A 37 7.25 -6.34 -3.57
N ASP A 38 8.51 -6.04 -3.26
CA ASP A 38 9.68 -6.82 -3.66
C ASP A 38 10.11 -7.84 -2.60
N HIS A 39 9.31 -8.08 -1.56
CA HIS A 39 9.65 -9.00 -0.46
C HIS A 39 8.49 -9.94 -0.10
N ILE A 40 8.85 -11.02 0.58
CA ILE A 40 7.97 -11.95 1.30
C ILE A 40 8.29 -11.79 2.79
N TYR A 41 7.26 -11.64 3.61
CA TYR A 41 7.37 -11.38 5.03
C TYR A 41 6.86 -12.57 5.82
N PHE A 42 7.58 -12.92 6.87
CA PHE A 42 7.25 -14.00 7.79
C PHE A 42 7.05 -13.37 9.16
N VAL A 43 5.82 -13.44 9.66
CA VAL A 43 5.47 -13.00 11.01
C VAL A 43 5.33 -14.25 11.86
N ASN A 44 6.23 -14.41 12.82
CA ASN A 44 6.24 -15.58 13.69
C ASN A 44 5.35 -15.35 14.92
N GLN A 45 5.10 -16.44 15.65
CA GLN A 45 4.23 -16.46 16.81
C GLN A 45 4.66 -15.48 17.92
N ASP A 46 5.97 -15.31 18.10
CA ASP A 46 6.56 -14.42 19.10
C ASP A 46 6.53 -12.94 18.71
N GLY A 47 6.12 -12.65 17.47
CA GLY A 47 6.06 -11.30 16.91
C GLY A 47 7.30 -10.89 16.14
N SER A 48 8.33 -11.74 16.05
CA SER A 48 9.46 -11.53 15.16
C SER A 48 9.00 -11.47 13.71
N VAL A 49 9.66 -10.62 12.94
CA VAL A 49 9.36 -10.44 11.51
C VAL A 49 10.63 -10.61 10.70
N LEU A 50 10.56 -11.45 9.67
CA LEU A 50 11.62 -11.62 8.69
C LEU A 50 11.14 -11.12 7.32
N ALA A 51 12.03 -10.55 6.52
CA ALA A 51 11.76 -10.25 5.12
C ALA A 51 12.78 -10.91 4.19
N LEU A 52 12.27 -11.71 3.26
CA LEU A 52 13.02 -12.34 2.20
C LEU A 52 12.79 -11.58 0.89
N PRO A 53 13.83 -11.22 0.12
CA PRO A 53 13.64 -10.70 -1.23
C PRO A 53 12.83 -11.66 -2.08
N LYS A 54 11.83 -11.14 -2.77
CA LYS A 54 10.86 -11.94 -3.53
C LYS A 54 11.55 -12.63 -4.72
N PRO A 55 11.55 -13.97 -4.78
CA PRO A 55 12.07 -14.69 -5.94
C PRO A 55 11.19 -14.46 -7.19
N ALA A 56 11.80 -14.51 -8.38
CA ALA A 56 11.11 -14.26 -9.66
C ALA A 56 9.92 -15.19 -9.95
N CYS A 57 9.85 -16.35 -9.30
CA CYS A 57 8.77 -17.34 -9.45
C CYS A 57 8.06 -17.65 -8.12
N PHE A 58 7.97 -16.66 -7.21
CA PHE A 58 7.44 -16.87 -5.87
C PHE A 58 6.01 -17.48 -5.82
N ASP A 59 5.17 -17.19 -6.81
CA ASP A 59 3.81 -17.74 -6.92
C ASP A 59 3.76 -19.27 -7.18
N MET A 60 4.88 -19.85 -7.65
CA MET A 60 4.99 -21.28 -7.95
C MET A 60 5.77 -22.06 -6.89
N LEU A 61 6.30 -21.37 -5.88
CA LEU A 61 7.05 -22.02 -4.80
C LEU A 61 6.08 -22.70 -3.83
N ASP A 62 6.44 -23.91 -3.41
CA ASP A 62 5.83 -24.52 -2.23
C ASP A 62 6.43 -23.93 -0.94
N MET A 63 5.76 -24.17 0.19
CA MET A 63 6.18 -23.64 1.48
C MET A 63 7.56 -24.15 1.89
N GLY A 64 7.87 -25.42 1.61
CA GLY A 64 9.17 -26.02 1.93
C GLY A 64 10.32 -25.30 1.22
N THR A 65 10.21 -25.11 -0.09
CA THR A 65 11.21 -24.40 -0.90
C THR A 65 11.35 -22.95 -0.44
N LEU A 66 10.24 -22.29 -0.09
CA LEU A 66 10.29 -20.93 0.43
C LEU A 66 11.06 -20.83 1.76
N LEU A 67 10.85 -21.78 2.67
CA LEU A 67 11.58 -21.83 3.94
C LEU A 67 13.07 -22.15 3.73
N GLU A 68 13.41 -22.98 2.75
CA GLU A 68 14.80 -23.21 2.35
C GLU A 68 15.45 -21.92 1.82
N CYS A 69 14.74 -21.16 0.98
CA CYS A 69 15.22 -19.84 0.54
C CYS A 69 15.43 -18.88 1.72
N LEU A 70 14.49 -18.85 2.67
CA LEU A 70 14.60 -18.03 3.87
C LEU A 70 15.86 -18.37 4.67
N ALA A 71 16.14 -19.66 4.87
CA ALA A 71 17.28 -20.14 5.65
C ALA A 71 18.65 -19.98 4.95
N THR A 72 18.67 -19.85 3.62
CA THR A 72 19.91 -19.82 2.82
C THR A 72 20.23 -18.47 2.20
N SER A 73 19.27 -17.54 2.20
CA SER A 73 19.45 -16.20 1.64
C SER A 73 20.24 -15.30 2.58
N ASP A 74 21.38 -14.81 2.10
CA ASP A 74 22.19 -13.78 2.79
C ASP A 74 21.51 -12.40 2.83
N ASP A 75 20.49 -12.20 1.98
CA ASP A 75 19.73 -10.95 1.87
C ASP A 75 18.45 -10.95 2.74
N THR A 76 18.26 -11.98 3.57
CA THR A 76 17.14 -12.01 4.53
C THR A 76 17.36 -10.94 5.58
N ILE A 77 16.33 -10.13 5.80
CA ILE A 77 16.33 -9.11 6.85
C ILE A 77 15.60 -9.69 8.06
N ASP A 78 16.32 -9.86 9.16
CA ASP A 78 15.74 -10.08 10.47
C ASP A 78 15.55 -8.73 11.18
N PHE A 79 14.30 -8.36 11.47
CA PHE A 79 14.01 -7.09 12.12
C PHE A 79 14.32 -7.13 13.63
N ASP A 80 14.47 -8.32 14.21
CA ASP A 80 14.79 -8.49 15.63
C ASP A 80 16.29 -8.28 15.91
N ASP A 81 17.16 -8.60 14.94
CA ASP A 81 18.62 -8.47 15.06
C ASP A 81 19.06 -7.03 15.33
N GLU A 82 18.27 -6.05 14.87
CA GLU A 82 18.51 -4.62 15.09
C GLU A 82 17.75 -4.06 16.31
N GLY A 83 17.00 -4.90 17.03
CA GLY A 83 16.18 -4.50 18.19
C GLY A 83 14.90 -3.74 17.84
N GLU A 84 14.41 -3.87 16.59
CA GLU A 84 13.29 -3.10 16.04
C GLU A 84 11.98 -3.91 16.08
N PHE A 85 11.41 -4.10 17.28
CA PHE A 85 10.14 -4.81 17.49
C PHE A 85 8.88 -3.98 17.20
N ASP A 86 9.03 -2.77 16.65
CA ASP A 86 7.92 -1.86 16.39
C ASP A 86 7.28 -2.15 15.02
N TYR A 87 6.02 -2.61 15.03
CA TYR A 87 5.19 -2.74 13.83
C TYR A 87 5.26 -1.48 12.93
N GLY A 88 5.29 -0.29 13.54
CA GLY A 88 5.40 0.98 12.80
C GLY A 88 6.70 1.11 12.00
N PHE A 89 7.81 0.63 12.54
CA PHE A 89 9.10 0.59 11.84
C PHE A 89 9.05 -0.36 10.65
N VAL A 90 8.60 -1.60 10.87
CA VAL A 90 8.49 -2.61 9.81
C VAL A 90 7.58 -2.10 8.69
N LEU A 91 6.38 -1.58 9.03
CA LEU A 91 5.43 -1.03 8.06
C LEU A 91 6.00 0.17 7.28
N LYS A 92 6.87 0.97 7.90
CA LYS A 92 7.55 2.08 7.22
C LYS A 92 8.63 1.58 6.26
N GLN A 93 9.42 0.58 6.64
CA GLN A 93 10.43 -0.01 5.75
C GLN A 93 9.80 -0.74 4.57
N MET A 94 8.71 -1.49 4.81
CA MET A 94 7.86 -2.05 3.75
C MET A 94 7.33 -0.98 2.78
N GLY A 95 7.30 0.27 3.23
CA GLY A 95 6.67 1.41 2.57
C GLY A 95 5.14 1.28 2.53
N TYR A 96 4.59 0.52 3.48
CA TYR A 96 3.16 0.43 3.77
C TYR A 96 2.66 1.73 4.43
N ILE A 97 3.50 2.34 5.26
CA ILE A 97 3.27 3.67 5.84
C ILE A 97 4.34 4.62 5.30
N VAL A 98 3.92 5.77 4.78
CA VAL A 98 4.85 6.83 4.34
C VAL A 98 4.80 7.98 5.35
N PRO A 99 5.94 8.41 5.92
CA PRO A 99 5.94 9.51 6.87
C PRO A 99 5.54 10.81 6.17
N VAL A 100 4.39 11.32 6.57
CA VAL A 100 3.97 12.66 6.22
C VAL A 100 4.59 13.61 7.24
N ARG A 101 5.72 14.25 6.91
CA ARG A 101 6.38 15.23 7.82
C ARG A 101 5.33 16.18 8.41
N GLU A 102 5.32 16.34 9.74
CA GLU A 102 4.31 17.09 10.54
C GLU A 102 4.23 18.61 10.27
N LYS A 103 4.99 19.14 9.29
CA LYS A 103 4.89 20.54 8.84
C LYS A 103 4.65 20.67 7.34
N ARG A 104 3.99 19.70 6.71
CA ARG A 104 3.56 19.88 5.31
C ARG A 104 2.27 20.69 5.30
N GLU A 105 2.25 21.72 4.45
CA GLU A 105 1.07 22.54 4.23
C GLU A 105 -0.08 21.65 3.76
N LYS A 106 -1.06 21.46 4.65
CA LYS A 106 -2.28 20.72 4.34
C LYS A 106 -3.23 21.63 3.58
N ALA A 107 -3.83 21.11 2.52
CA ALA A 107 -4.78 21.85 1.71
C ALA A 107 -5.86 20.91 1.15
N THR A 108 -6.87 21.49 0.51
CA THR A 108 -7.75 20.72 -0.36
C THR A 108 -7.09 20.64 -1.73
N TYR A 109 -6.99 19.43 -2.28
CA TYR A 109 -6.49 19.20 -3.63
C TYR A 109 -7.62 18.66 -4.51
N GLN A 110 -7.80 19.27 -5.67
CA GLN A 110 -8.63 18.76 -6.74
C GLN A 110 -7.74 17.93 -7.67
N ILE A 111 -8.09 16.65 -7.82
CA ILE A 111 -7.37 15.68 -8.64
C ILE A 111 -8.17 15.42 -9.91
N GLU A 112 -7.49 15.43 -11.04
CA GLU A 112 -8.04 15.06 -12.34
C GLU A 112 -7.23 13.92 -12.94
N ILE A 113 -7.88 12.79 -13.20
CA ILE A 113 -7.34 11.61 -13.86
C ILE A 113 -8.03 11.46 -15.21
N PHE A 114 -7.30 11.13 -16.26
CA PHE A 114 -7.84 10.90 -17.59
C PHE A 114 -7.44 9.53 -18.13
N ASN A 115 -8.29 8.98 -18.98
CA ASN A 115 -7.97 7.83 -19.80
C ASN A 115 -7.18 8.30 -21.04
N THR A 116 -6.00 7.72 -21.28
CA THR A 116 -5.08 8.12 -22.36
C THR A 116 -5.67 7.88 -23.76
N ALA A 117 -6.53 6.90 -23.93
CA ALA A 117 -7.20 6.62 -25.21
C ALA A 117 -8.34 7.60 -25.53
N LEU A 118 -9.00 8.16 -24.50
CA LEU A 118 -10.04 9.19 -24.67
C LEU A 118 -9.88 10.37 -23.70
N PRO A 119 -8.83 11.21 -23.87
CA PRO A 119 -8.47 12.26 -22.90
C PRO A 119 -9.53 13.36 -22.71
N LYS A 120 -10.48 13.47 -23.65
CA LYS A 120 -11.52 14.51 -23.67
C LYS A 120 -12.91 14.02 -23.25
N ALA A 121 -13.13 12.72 -23.15
CA ALA A 121 -14.46 12.16 -22.88
C ALA A 121 -14.63 11.61 -21.45
N HIS A 122 -13.55 11.09 -20.84
CA HIS A 122 -13.63 10.41 -19.54
C HIS A 122 -12.54 10.91 -18.59
N ALA A 123 -12.79 12.05 -17.95
CA ALA A 123 -11.97 12.55 -16.86
C ALA A 123 -12.64 12.24 -15.52
N THR A 124 -11.97 11.48 -14.66
CA THR A 124 -12.37 11.30 -13.27
C THR A 124 -11.84 12.48 -12.46
N ARG A 125 -12.75 13.22 -11.81
CA ARG A 125 -12.40 14.37 -10.97
C ARG A 125 -12.92 14.15 -9.56
N TYR A 126 -12.07 14.40 -8.56
CA TYR A 126 -12.46 14.33 -7.16
C TYR A 126 -11.59 15.26 -6.30
N GLU A 127 -12.05 15.50 -5.07
CA GLU A 127 -11.37 16.36 -4.11
C GLU A 127 -10.91 15.57 -2.89
N MET A 128 -9.70 15.86 -2.43
CA MET A 128 -9.16 15.38 -1.16
C MET A 128 -8.96 16.56 -0.23
N LYS A 129 -9.67 16.57 0.89
CA LYS A 129 -9.72 17.71 1.81
C LYS A 129 -8.67 17.58 2.90
N HIS A 130 -7.95 18.68 3.15
CA HIS A 130 -7.01 18.81 4.27
C HIS A 130 -5.93 17.72 4.34
N VAL A 131 -5.35 17.39 3.19
CA VAL A 131 -4.23 16.45 3.06
C VAL A 131 -2.97 17.19 2.62
N ASP A 132 -1.79 16.59 2.75
CA ASP A 132 -0.60 17.09 2.07
C ASP A 132 -0.58 16.64 0.60
N PHE A 133 0.25 17.31 -0.22
CA PHE A 133 0.36 16.97 -1.64
C PHE A 133 0.84 15.53 -1.89
N GLY A 134 1.77 15.02 -1.06
CA GLY A 134 2.29 13.67 -1.22
C GLY A 134 1.21 12.61 -1.00
N PHE A 135 0.37 12.80 0.02
CA PHE A 135 -0.82 11.98 0.24
C PHE A 135 -1.82 12.07 -0.92
N ALA A 136 -2.08 13.29 -1.42
CA ALA A 136 -2.96 13.47 -2.59
C ALA A 136 -2.41 12.75 -3.84
N LEU A 137 -1.10 12.81 -4.08
CA LEU A 137 -0.45 12.13 -5.20
C LEU A 137 -0.49 10.61 -5.07
N TYR A 138 -0.17 10.08 -3.89
CA TYR A 138 -0.25 8.64 -3.63
C TYR A 138 -1.64 8.09 -3.94
N HIS A 139 -2.69 8.74 -3.41
CA HIS A 139 -4.07 8.33 -3.67
C HIS A 139 -4.48 8.51 -5.13
N ALA A 140 -3.97 9.54 -5.82
CA ALA A 140 -4.18 9.70 -7.25
C ALA A 140 -3.61 8.53 -8.07
N LEU A 141 -2.39 8.09 -7.76
CA LEU A 141 -1.76 6.95 -8.43
C LEU A 141 -2.48 5.62 -8.10
N MET A 142 -2.87 5.40 -6.85
CA MET A 142 -3.68 4.24 -6.47
C MET A 142 -5.00 4.20 -7.22
N ARG A 143 -5.65 5.37 -7.39
CA ARG A 143 -6.89 5.47 -8.16
C ARG A 143 -6.69 5.19 -9.65
N CYS A 144 -5.55 5.57 -10.24
CA CYS A 144 -5.20 5.17 -11.60
C CYS A 144 -5.11 3.64 -11.72
N HIS A 145 -4.42 2.98 -10.77
CA HIS A 145 -4.31 1.52 -10.75
C HIS A 145 -5.69 0.84 -10.66
N GLU A 146 -6.56 1.30 -9.76
CA GLU A 146 -7.94 0.78 -9.66
C GLU A 146 -8.73 0.94 -10.97
N LEU A 147 -8.56 2.06 -11.67
CA LEU A 147 -9.24 2.33 -12.94
C LEU A 147 -8.69 1.45 -14.07
N ASN A 148 -7.37 1.24 -14.14
CA ASN A 148 -6.73 0.33 -15.09
C ASN A 148 -7.23 -1.11 -14.90
N THR A 149 -7.28 -1.59 -13.66
CA THR A 149 -7.78 -2.93 -13.33
C THR A 149 -9.24 -3.11 -13.76
N LYS A 150 -10.08 -2.08 -13.64
CA LYS A 150 -11.50 -2.13 -14.09
C LYS A 150 -11.66 -2.21 -15.60
N THR A 151 -10.67 -1.75 -16.35
CA THR A 151 -10.65 -1.84 -17.82
C THR A 151 -9.78 -2.99 -18.31
N ASP A 152 -9.41 -3.94 -17.45
CA ASP A 152 -8.48 -5.04 -17.77
C ASP A 152 -7.20 -4.55 -18.47
N TRP A 153 -6.70 -3.39 -18.04
CA TRP A 153 -5.54 -2.71 -18.61
C TRP A 153 -5.62 -2.37 -20.11
N GLU A 154 -6.81 -2.44 -20.72
CA GLU A 154 -7.05 -2.00 -22.10
C GLU A 154 -6.72 -0.51 -22.29
N TYR A 155 -6.88 0.28 -21.22
CA TYR A 155 -6.60 1.71 -21.19
C TYR A 155 -5.75 2.10 -19.98
N GLU A 156 -4.78 2.98 -20.22
CA GLU A 156 -3.99 3.59 -19.16
C GLU A 156 -4.69 4.84 -18.63
N HIS A 157 -4.77 4.96 -17.30
CA HIS A 157 -5.26 6.12 -16.60
C HIS A 157 -4.10 6.89 -15.99
N GLU A 158 -4.01 8.18 -16.31
CA GLU A 158 -2.94 9.05 -15.87
C GLU A 158 -3.47 10.22 -15.04
N VAL A 159 -2.67 10.64 -14.06
CA VAL A 159 -2.94 11.85 -13.29
C VAL A 159 -2.63 13.07 -14.17
N LYS A 160 -3.67 13.76 -14.65
CA LYS A 160 -3.51 14.98 -15.45
C LYS A 160 -2.95 16.13 -14.64
N ARG A 161 -3.55 16.35 -13.48
CA ARG A 161 -3.19 17.45 -12.57
C ARG A 161 -3.74 17.21 -11.18
N ILE A 162 -3.01 17.76 -10.21
CA ILE A 162 -3.41 17.90 -8.81
C ILE A 162 -3.26 19.37 -8.47
N VAL A 163 -4.38 20.06 -8.23
CA VAL A 163 -4.40 21.51 -8.01
C VAL A 163 -4.88 21.81 -6.61
N LYS A 164 -4.14 22.64 -5.87
CA LYS A 164 -4.58 23.16 -4.58
C LYS A 164 -5.79 24.08 -4.81
N VAL A 165 -6.90 23.79 -4.15
CA VAL A 165 -8.12 24.61 -4.20
C VAL A 165 -8.22 25.40 -2.90
N ASP A 166 -8.15 26.72 -3.03
CA ASP A 166 -8.39 27.63 -1.91
C ASP A 166 -9.87 27.63 -1.57
N ALA A 167 -10.20 27.52 -0.28
CA ALA A 167 -11.57 27.49 0.23
C ALA A 167 -12.40 28.75 -0.11
N LYS A 168 -11.80 29.79 -0.71
CA LYS A 168 -12.47 31.02 -1.14
C LYS A 168 -13.11 30.95 -2.54
N ALA A 169 -12.92 29.87 -3.30
CA ALA A 169 -13.40 29.79 -4.69
C ALA A 169 -14.76 29.07 -4.87
N SER A 170 -15.44 28.61 -3.80
CA SER A 170 -16.77 27.98 -3.92
C SER A 170 -17.93 28.99 -4.03
N GLY A 171 -17.67 30.21 -4.50
CA GLY A 171 -18.63 31.29 -4.61
C GLY A 171 -18.76 31.81 -6.03
N LYS A 172 -19.90 31.48 -6.66
CA LYS A 172 -20.42 31.96 -7.95
C LYS A 172 -19.93 31.23 -9.20
N VAL A 173 -20.65 30.16 -9.54
CA VAL A 173 -20.94 29.87 -10.94
C VAL A 173 -21.78 31.04 -11.47
N GLN A 174 -21.17 31.97 -12.21
CA GLN A 174 -21.91 32.82 -13.13
C GLN A 174 -22.22 31.98 -14.36
N VAL A 175 -23.46 31.52 -14.43
CA VAL A 175 -24.08 31.13 -15.70
C VAL A 175 -24.27 32.43 -16.48
N ASN A 176 -23.49 32.62 -17.54
CA ASN A 176 -23.86 33.56 -18.59
C ASN A 176 -24.35 32.75 -19.79
N LEU A 177 -25.56 33.12 -20.20
CA LEU A 177 -26.35 32.66 -21.34
C LEU A 177 -25.55 32.56 -22.63
#